data_AF-A0A953T1W9-F1
#
_entry.id   AF-A0A953T1W9-F1
#
_cell.length_a   1.000
_cell.length_b   1.000
_cell.length_c   1.000
_cell.angle_alpha   90.00
_cell.angle_beta   90.00
_cell.angle_gamma   90.00
#
_symmetry.space_group_name_H-M   'P 1'
#
loop_
_entity.id
_entity.type
_entity.pdbx_description
1 polymer ?
#
loop_
_entity_poly.entity_id
_entity_poly.type
_entity_poly.pdbx_seq_one_letter_code
_entity_poly.pdbx_strand_id
1 'polypeptide(L)'
;MKTRVVFFVIFSIISSTASPQVGIGTSNPQATLDVNGTVRINQLPVGTTNEISLTGTASSRSLNRTDLGANLIIIDNSLDTAPVSGTVGDFNLGPLAGGTINNLDLDLGSSGINSRATFIRVYGYLVSANIAGITGGVNGRHVSLYFSETAGVSILENSPLALPQNRILTAATSQLSISGEGFIDLVYDDDAGSDGLGRWIVIKFRS
;
A
#
# COMPACT_ATOMS: atom_id res chain seq x y z
N MET A 1 53.33 -62.62 -36.45
CA MET A 1 53.00 -61.54 -37.39
C MET A 1 51.55 -61.11 -37.16
N LYS A 2 51.37 -59.95 -36.50
CA LYS A 2 50.18 -59.07 -36.40
C LYS A 2 48.79 -59.69 -36.09
N THR A 3 48.45 -59.67 -34.80
CA THR A 3 47.09 -59.73 -34.24
C THR A 3 46.19 -58.65 -34.87
N ARG A 4 45.07 -59.05 -35.48
CA ARG A 4 44.04 -58.12 -35.97
C ARG A 4 42.90 -58.06 -34.94
N VAL A 5 42.92 -57.05 -34.08
CA VAL A 5 41.80 -56.70 -33.22
C VAL A 5 40.80 -55.93 -34.07
N VAL A 6 39.62 -56.51 -34.30
CA VAL A 6 38.51 -55.83 -34.97
C VAL A 6 37.66 -55.17 -33.89
N PHE A 7 37.72 -53.84 -33.78
CA PHE A 7 36.83 -53.07 -32.92
C PHE A 7 35.52 -52.80 -33.67
N PHE A 8 34.46 -53.56 -33.37
CA PHE A 8 33.11 -53.21 -33.77
C PHE A 8 32.56 -52.16 -32.79
N VAL A 9 32.53 -50.89 -33.21
CA VAL A 9 31.81 -49.85 -32.47
C VAL A 9 30.34 -49.95 -32.86
N ILE A 10 29.55 -50.64 -32.04
CA ILE A 10 28.08 -50.60 -32.14
C ILE A 10 27.64 -49.24 -31.58
N PHE A 11 27.40 -48.27 -32.47
CA PHE A 11 26.71 -47.04 -32.08
C PHE A 11 25.21 -47.33 -32.09
N SER A 12 24.67 -47.78 -30.95
CA SER A 12 23.22 -47.85 -30.78
C SER A 12 22.67 -46.43 -30.75
N ILE A 13 22.00 -46.02 -31.83
CA ILE A 13 21.18 -44.81 -31.84
C ILE A 13 19.94 -45.15 -31.01
N ILE A 14 20.03 -44.88 -29.71
CA ILE A 14 18.86 -44.92 -28.83
C ILE A 14 18.02 -43.71 -29.22
N SER A 15 16.98 -43.92 -30.02
CA SER A 15 15.93 -42.93 -30.26
C SER A 15 15.15 -42.75 -28.95
N SER A 16 15.72 -42.01 -28.00
CA SER A 16 15.00 -41.63 -26.79
C SER A 16 13.95 -40.60 -27.19
N THR A 17 12.68 -40.98 -27.10
CA THR A 17 11.52 -40.08 -27.18
C THR A 17 11.40 -39.16 -25.96
N ALA A 18 12.51 -38.90 -25.27
CA ALA A 18 12.56 -38.03 -24.11
C ALA A 18 12.56 -36.58 -24.60
N SER A 19 11.66 -35.76 -24.06
CA SER A 19 11.72 -34.32 -24.22
C SER A 19 13.15 -33.84 -23.92
N PRO A 20 13.81 -33.04 -24.77
CA PRO A 20 15.19 -32.64 -24.52
C PRO A 20 15.24 -31.74 -23.28
N GLN A 21 15.66 -32.30 -22.16
CA GLN A 21 15.89 -31.59 -20.91
C GLN A 21 17.38 -31.26 -20.79
N VAL A 22 17.69 -30.04 -20.36
CA VAL A 22 19.05 -29.57 -20.11
C VAL A 22 19.26 -29.49 -18.60
N GLY A 23 20.08 -30.39 -18.06
CA GLY A 23 20.52 -30.36 -16.66
C GLY A 23 21.93 -29.78 -16.53
N ILE A 24 22.12 -28.76 -15.69
CA ILE A 24 23.45 -28.23 -15.33
C ILE A 24 23.65 -28.41 -13.82
N GLY A 25 24.65 -29.21 -13.42
CA GLY A 25 24.89 -29.53 -12.02
C GLY A 25 23.86 -30.47 -11.37
N THR A 26 22.95 -31.04 -12.15
CA THR A 26 21.93 -32.02 -11.73
C THR A 26 21.96 -33.23 -12.66
N SER A 27 21.87 -34.44 -12.10
CA SER A 27 21.84 -35.71 -12.86
C SER A 27 20.43 -36.19 -13.19
N ASN A 28 19.41 -35.52 -12.68
CA ASN A 28 18.00 -35.86 -12.89
C ASN A 28 17.16 -34.58 -13.04
N PRO A 29 17.26 -33.87 -14.18
CA PRO A 29 16.59 -32.60 -14.39
C PRO A 29 15.06 -32.76 -14.27
N GLN A 30 14.42 -31.96 -13.43
CA GLN A 30 12.96 -31.99 -13.22
C GLN A 30 12.18 -31.01 -14.11
N ALA A 31 12.89 -30.20 -14.89
CA ALA A 31 12.35 -29.22 -15.83
C ALA A 31 13.11 -29.25 -17.16
N THR A 32 12.58 -28.57 -18.18
CA THR A 32 13.22 -28.46 -19.50
C THR A 32 14.63 -27.85 -19.42
N LEU A 33 14.83 -26.89 -18.51
CA LEU A 33 16.14 -26.40 -18.09
C LEU A 33 16.17 -26.45 -16.56
N ASP A 34 17.09 -27.23 -16.00
CA ASP A 34 17.26 -27.39 -14.55
C ASP A 34 18.73 -27.14 -14.20
N VAL A 35 18.99 -26.12 -13.38
CA VAL A 35 20.34 -25.68 -13.00
C VAL A 35 20.46 -25.75 -11.49
N ASN A 36 21.27 -26.68 -10.99
CA ASN A 36 21.67 -26.75 -9.60
C ASN A 36 22.86 -25.81 -9.37
N GLY A 37 22.59 -24.50 -9.39
CA GLY A 37 23.59 -23.45 -9.28
C GLY A 37 23.06 -22.07 -9.66
N THR A 38 23.94 -21.07 -9.69
CA THR A 38 23.57 -19.70 -10.07
C THR A 38 23.43 -19.57 -11.58
N VAL A 39 22.29 -19.05 -12.03
CA VAL A 39 22.06 -18.69 -13.44
C VAL A 39 22.33 -17.20 -13.65
N ARG A 40 23.11 -16.86 -14.68
CA ARG A 40 23.25 -15.48 -15.17
C ARG A 40 22.62 -15.37 -16.56
N ILE A 41 21.59 -14.54 -16.68
CA ILE A 41 20.93 -14.24 -17.96
C ILE A 41 21.33 -12.83 -18.36
N ASN A 42 22.06 -12.67 -19.47
CA ASN A 42 22.49 -11.34 -19.92
C ASN A 42 21.33 -10.55 -20.58
N GLN A 43 20.39 -11.24 -21.23
CA GLN A 43 19.20 -10.66 -21.86
C GLN A 43 18.04 -11.67 -21.77
N LEU A 44 16.88 -11.24 -21.26
CA LEU A 44 15.64 -12.02 -21.26
C LEU A 44 14.60 -11.26 -22.11
N PRO A 45 14.39 -11.63 -23.38
CA PRO A 45 13.41 -10.97 -24.22
C PRO A 45 11.99 -11.26 -23.72
N VAL A 46 11.19 -10.23 -23.51
CA VAL A 46 9.75 -10.37 -23.23
C VAL A 46 9.01 -10.58 -24.55
N GLY A 47 8.11 -11.57 -24.59
CA GLY A 47 7.21 -11.78 -25.72
C GLY A 47 6.15 -10.68 -25.81
N THR A 48 5.26 -10.76 -26.81
CA THR A 48 4.15 -9.81 -27.03
C THR A 48 3.09 -9.81 -25.91
N THR A 49 3.19 -10.76 -24.97
CA THR A 49 2.47 -10.76 -23.69
C THR A 49 3.48 -10.40 -22.60
N ASN A 50 3.34 -9.19 -22.04
CA ASN A 50 4.23 -8.62 -21.02
C ASN A 50 4.12 -9.33 -19.66
N GLU A 51 4.43 -10.62 -19.57
CA GLU A 51 4.49 -11.35 -18.30
C GLU A 51 5.90 -11.93 -18.09
N ILE A 52 6.69 -11.24 -17.27
CA ILE A 52 7.85 -11.85 -16.60
C ILE A 52 7.34 -12.39 -15.27
N SER A 53 7.13 -13.71 -15.19
CA SER A 53 6.84 -14.38 -13.92
C SER A 53 8.16 -14.69 -13.19
N LEU A 54 8.42 -13.97 -12.10
CA LEU A 54 9.55 -14.24 -11.22
C LEU A 54 9.13 -15.27 -10.16
N THR A 55 9.40 -16.55 -10.41
CA THR A 55 9.18 -17.63 -9.43
C THR A 55 10.53 -18.04 -8.82
N GLY A 56 10.69 -17.89 -7.51
CA GLY A 56 11.85 -18.36 -6.76
C GLY A 56 11.45 -19.41 -5.74
N THR A 57 12.00 -20.63 -5.84
CA THR A 57 11.89 -21.65 -4.79
C THR A 57 13.13 -21.56 -3.89
N ALA A 58 12.97 -21.04 -2.68
CA ALA A 58 14.01 -21.11 -1.65
C ALA A 58 13.65 -22.19 -0.62
N SER A 59 14.63 -23.01 -0.24
CA SER A 59 14.49 -24.05 0.81
C SER A 59 14.20 -23.46 2.20
N SER A 60 14.37 -22.15 2.38
CA SER A 60 13.98 -21.38 3.57
C SER A 60 12.61 -20.68 3.46
N ARG A 61 11.86 -20.90 2.36
CA ARG A 61 10.49 -20.40 2.11
C ARG A 61 10.27 -18.89 2.37
N SER A 62 11.26 -18.03 2.11
CA SER A 62 11.09 -16.58 2.26
C SER A 62 11.85 -15.77 1.20
N LEU A 63 11.12 -14.99 0.40
CA LEU A 63 11.42 -13.56 0.27
C LEU A 63 10.73 -12.94 1.49
N ASN A 64 11.45 -12.23 2.38
CA ASN A 64 10.92 -11.82 3.69
C ASN A 64 9.55 -11.14 3.60
N ARG A 65 8.53 -11.97 3.80
CA ARG A 65 7.15 -11.63 4.03
C ARG A 65 7.10 -10.92 5.37
N THR A 66 7.02 -9.60 5.35
CA THR A 66 6.48 -8.87 6.49
C THR A 66 5.02 -9.30 6.65
N ASP A 67 4.61 -9.69 7.86
CA ASP A 67 3.25 -10.19 8.10
C ASP A 67 2.25 -9.02 7.98
N LEU A 68 1.63 -8.89 6.81
CA LEU A 68 0.71 -7.78 6.48
C LEU A 68 -0.76 -8.20 6.37
N GLY A 69 -1.10 -9.44 6.76
CA GLY A 69 -2.50 -9.89 6.86
C GLY A 69 -3.30 -10.02 5.54
N ALA A 70 -2.73 -9.69 4.37
CA ALA A 70 -3.42 -9.74 3.07
C ALA A 70 -2.49 -10.06 1.87
N ASN A 71 -3.10 -10.48 0.74
CA ASN A 71 -2.42 -10.75 -0.53
C ASN A 71 -1.95 -9.43 -1.18
N LEU A 72 -0.65 -9.32 -1.48
CA LEU A 72 -0.08 -8.14 -2.14
C LEU A 72 -0.05 -8.36 -3.66
N ILE A 73 -0.61 -7.42 -4.42
CA ILE A 73 -0.48 -7.31 -5.88
C ILE A 73 0.30 -6.02 -6.16
N ILE A 74 1.31 -6.11 -7.04
CA ILE A 74 2.13 -4.96 -7.48
C ILE A 74 1.76 -4.68 -8.92
N ILE A 75 1.31 -3.46 -9.21
CA ILE A 75 0.95 -3.01 -10.56
C ILE A 75 1.83 -1.79 -10.88
N ASP A 76 2.39 -1.73 -12.08
CA ASP A 76 3.22 -0.61 -12.56
C ASP A 76 4.42 -0.24 -11.65
N ASN A 77 5.11 -1.24 -11.09
CA ASN A 77 6.19 -1.06 -10.11
C ASN A 77 5.78 -0.31 -8.81
N SER A 78 4.49 -0.07 -8.59
CA SER A 78 3.98 0.52 -7.37
C SER A 78 3.40 -0.58 -6.49
N LEU A 79 4.08 -0.85 -5.37
CA LEU A 79 3.43 -1.46 -4.22
C LEU A 79 2.78 -0.31 -3.43
N ASP A 80 1.56 0.06 -3.83
CA ASP A 80 0.82 1.07 -3.09
C ASP A 80 0.23 0.43 -1.84
N THR A 81 1.01 0.44 -0.76
CA THR A 81 0.46 0.11 0.56
C THR A 81 -0.39 1.29 1.00
N ALA A 82 -1.71 1.21 0.79
CA ALA A 82 -2.63 1.98 1.62
C ALA A 82 -2.22 1.80 3.09
N PRO A 83 -2.33 2.82 3.97
CA PRO A 83 -1.90 2.70 5.36
C PRO A 83 -2.54 1.45 6.01
N VAL A 84 -1.78 0.36 6.09
CA VAL A 84 -2.21 -0.89 6.72
C VAL A 84 -2.01 -0.69 8.21
N SER A 85 -3.16 -0.59 8.87
CA SER A 85 -3.40 -0.35 10.29
C SER A 85 -2.49 -1.14 11.23
N GLY A 86 -2.06 -0.45 12.29
CA GLY A 86 -1.44 -1.07 13.48
C GLY A 86 -1.03 -0.05 14.54
N THR A 87 -0.82 1.21 14.16
CA THR A 87 -0.36 2.25 15.07
C THR A 87 -1.49 3.25 15.36
N VAL A 88 -1.75 3.47 16.65
CA VAL A 88 -2.55 4.61 17.13
C VAL A 88 -1.67 5.85 17.07
N GLY A 89 -2.12 6.86 16.35
CA GLY A 89 -1.51 8.17 16.28
C GLY A 89 -2.01 9.10 17.37
N ASP A 90 -1.22 10.12 17.65
CA ASP A 90 -1.56 11.20 18.58
C ASP A 90 -1.32 12.52 17.86
N PHE A 91 -2.27 13.45 17.99
CA PHE A 91 -2.17 14.77 17.42
C PHE A 91 -2.56 15.83 18.46
N ASN A 92 -1.56 16.59 18.91
CA ASN A 92 -1.78 17.72 19.79
C ASN A 92 -2.24 18.91 18.96
N LEU A 93 -3.53 19.25 19.07
CA LEU A 93 -4.12 20.43 18.43
C LEU A 93 -3.67 21.74 19.11
N GLY A 94 -3.00 21.64 20.27
CA GLY A 94 -2.50 22.74 21.07
C GLY A 94 -3.62 23.57 21.69
N PRO A 95 -3.29 24.56 22.54
CA PRO A 95 -4.26 25.54 22.99
C PRO A 95 -4.59 26.48 21.83
N LEU A 96 -5.49 26.05 20.95
CA LEU A 96 -6.08 26.93 19.94
C LEU A 96 -6.74 28.11 20.65
N ALA A 97 -6.64 29.31 20.08
CA ALA A 97 -7.37 30.50 20.55
C ALA A 97 -8.83 30.54 20.02
N GLY A 98 -9.39 29.36 19.72
CA GLY A 98 -10.65 29.23 18.98
C GLY A 98 -10.50 29.63 17.52
N GLY A 99 -11.54 29.39 16.74
CA GLY A 99 -11.59 29.76 15.32
C GLY A 99 -11.49 28.57 14.38
N THR A 100 -11.19 28.87 13.11
CA THR A 100 -11.23 27.88 12.03
C THR A 100 -9.83 27.50 11.57
N ILE A 101 -9.56 26.21 11.57
CA ILE A 101 -8.38 25.60 10.97
C ILE A 101 -8.69 25.27 9.52
N ASN A 102 -8.01 25.96 8.62
CA ASN A 102 -8.29 25.87 7.19
C ASN A 102 -7.81 24.54 6.58
N ASN A 103 -6.59 24.12 6.92
CA ASN A 103 -5.99 22.88 6.41
C ASN A 103 -5.23 22.22 7.57
N LEU A 104 -5.93 21.41 8.36
CA LEU A 104 -5.34 20.70 9.48
C LEU A 104 -4.27 19.73 8.97
N ASP A 105 -3.04 19.92 9.43
CA ASP A 105 -1.95 19.01 9.13
C ASP A 105 -1.81 17.98 10.23
N LEU A 106 -2.35 16.78 9.99
CA LEU A 106 -2.21 15.64 10.89
C LEU A 106 -0.88 14.91 10.72
N ASP A 107 0.01 15.39 9.83
CA ASP A 107 1.30 14.79 9.49
C ASP A 107 1.16 13.35 8.96
N LEU A 108 0.30 13.22 7.94
CA LEU A 108 -0.04 11.96 7.26
C LEU A 108 0.89 11.65 6.07
N GLY A 109 1.88 12.51 5.79
CA GLY A 109 2.84 12.30 4.70
C GLY A 109 3.69 11.04 4.91
N SER A 110 4.40 10.54 3.89
CA SER A 110 5.13 9.26 3.96
C SER A 110 6.20 9.17 5.07
N SER A 111 6.70 10.32 5.55
CA SER A 111 7.66 10.42 6.65
C SER A 111 7.07 11.03 7.93
N GLY A 112 5.76 11.29 7.95
CA GLY A 112 5.08 11.95 9.06
C GLY A 112 4.88 11.04 10.27
N ILE A 113 4.67 11.64 11.45
CA ILE A 113 4.43 10.92 12.69
C ILE A 113 3.16 10.04 12.63
N ASN A 114 2.15 10.49 11.88
CA ASN A 114 0.90 9.77 11.65
C ASN A 114 0.80 9.15 10.25
N SER A 115 1.92 9.03 9.53
CA SER A 115 2.02 8.45 8.18
C SER A 115 1.35 7.08 8.02
N ARG A 116 1.31 6.30 9.10
CA ARG A 116 0.76 4.93 9.17
C ARG A 116 -0.44 4.81 10.11
N ALA A 117 -0.90 5.91 10.69
CA ALA A 117 -2.00 5.89 11.63
C ALA A 117 -3.33 5.77 10.89
N THR A 118 -4.16 4.82 11.32
CA THR A 118 -5.57 4.72 10.88
C THR A 118 -6.53 5.22 11.95
N PHE A 119 -6.03 5.44 13.16
CA PHE A 119 -6.75 6.01 14.29
C PHE A 119 -5.85 7.04 14.95
N ILE A 120 -6.31 8.27 15.10
CA ILE A 120 -5.56 9.38 15.67
C ILE A 120 -6.37 10.00 16.81
N ARG A 121 -5.79 10.06 18.00
CA ARG A 121 -6.33 10.84 19.10
C ARG A 121 -5.97 12.31 18.90
N VAL A 122 -6.97 13.19 18.90
CA VAL A 122 -6.83 14.64 18.85
C VAL A 122 -7.04 15.20 20.27
N TYR A 123 -6.07 15.96 20.78
CA TYR A 123 -6.07 16.43 22.16
C TYR A 123 -5.42 17.83 22.30
N GLY A 124 -5.47 18.40 23.50
CA GLY A 124 -4.77 19.62 23.89
C GLY A 124 -5.49 20.94 23.60
N TYR A 125 -6.70 20.89 23.00
CA TYR A 125 -7.51 22.07 22.69
C TYR A 125 -8.43 22.44 23.86
N LEU A 126 -8.41 23.71 24.25
CA LEU A 126 -9.10 24.21 25.46
C LEU A 126 -10.40 24.97 25.16
N VAL A 127 -10.62 25.35 23.91
CA VAL A 127 -11.78 26.10 23.45
C VAL A 127 -12.27 25.51 22.15
N SER A 128 -13.53 25.79 21.81
CA SER A 128 -14.13 25.20 20.63
C SER A 128 -13.45 25.66 19.34
N ALA A 129 -13.28 24.74 18.40
CA ALA A 129 -12.61 24.97 17.13
C ALA A 129 -13.40 24.41 15.95
N ASN A 130 -13.18 25.00 14.78
CA ASN A 130 -13.73 24.50 13.52
C ASN A 130 -12.61 23.93 12.65
N ILE A 131 -12.88 22.83 11.94
CA ILE A 131 -11.96 22.23 10.98
C ILE A 131 -12.63 22.33 9.60
N ALA A 132 -12.03 23.11 8.71
CA ALA A 132 -12.52 23.29 7.34
C ALA A 132 -11.94 22.29 6.35
N GLY A 133 -10.75 21.76 6.64
CA GLY A 133 -10.03 20.84 5.77
C GLY A 133 -8.89 20.13 6.47
N ILE A 134 -8.43 19.03 5.87
CA ILE A 134 -7.31 18.19 6.35
C ILE A 134 -6.35 17.99 5.17
N THR A 135 -5.06 18.21 5.39
CA THR A 135 -4.02 17.99 4.36
C THR A 135 -3.56 16.52 4.30
N GLY A 136 -2.82 16.18 3.25
CA GLY A 136 -2.23 14.83 3.13
C GLY A 136 -3.24 13.77 2.74
N GLY A 137 -4.24 14.10 1.95
CA GLY A 137 -5.12 13.13 1.32
C GLY A 137 -4.39 12.29 0.26
N VAL A 138 -4.59 10.98 0.28
CA VAL A 138 -4.17 10.03 -0.75
C VAL A 138 -5.36 9.14 -1.04
N ASN A 139 -5.64 8.83 -2.32
CA ASN A 139 -6.84 8.07 -2.69
C ASN A 139 -6.97 6.77 -1.88
N GLY A 140 -8.16 6.51 -1.35
CA GLY A 140 -8.48 5.35 -0.52
C GLY A 140 -7.95 5.41 0.93
N ARG A 141 -7.27 6.49 1.33
CA ARG A 141 -6.77 6.64 2.71
C ARG A 141 -7.95 6.74 3.69
N HIS A 142 -7.91 5.91 4.74
CA HIS A 142 -8.92 5.89 5.80
C HIS A 142 -8.28 6.28 7.14
N VAL A 143 -8.86 7.28 7.81
CA VAL A 143 -8.42 7.74 9.14
C VAL A 143 -9.64 7.99 10.03
N SER A 144 -9.59 7.44 11.24
CA SER A 144 -10.48 7.77 12.36
C SER A 144 -9.85 8.84 13.24
N LEU A 145 -10.58 9.90 13.56
CA LEU A 145 -10.15 10.92 14.54
C LEU A 145 -11.01 10.82 15.79
N TYR A 146 -10.37 10.69 16.96
CA TYR A 146 -11.03 10.74 18.26
C TYR A 146 -10.68 12.05 18.96
N PHE A 147 -11.68 12.90 19.15
CA PHE A 147 -11.61 14.17 19.86
C PHE A 147 -11.79 13.89 21.34
N SER A 148 -10.76 14.17 22.14
CA SER A 148 -10.68 13.70 23.54
C SER A 148 -10.81 14.78 24.61
N GLU A 149 -11.09 16.03 24.21
CA GLU A 149 -11.29 17.14 25.15
C GLU A 149 -12.78 17.52 25.25
N THR A 150 -13.16 18.20 26.33
CA THR A 150 -14.54 18.66 26.55
C THR A 150 -14.95 19.87 25.71
N ALA A 151 -13.98 20.56 25.08
CA ALA A 151 -14.26 21.65 24.16
C ALA A 151 -14.91 21.12 22.87
N GLY A 152 -15.73 21.93 22.21
CA GLY A 152 -16.46 21.49 21.02
C GLY A 152 -15.60 21.53 19.76
N VAL A 153 -15.81 20.59 18.83
CA VAL A 153 -15.19 20.64 17.50
C VAL A 153 -16.26 20.56 16.44
N SER A 154 -16.24 21.49 15.49
CA SER A 154 -17.12 21.43 14.31
C SER A 154 -16.34 21.14 13.05
N ILE A 155 -16.81 20.18 12.27
CA ILE A 155 -16.28 19.82 10.96
C ILE A 155 -17.14 20.53 9.92
N LEU A 156 -16.55 21.46 9.16
CA LEU A 156 -17.30 22.29 8.22
C LEU A 156 -17.50 21.56 6.89
N GLU A 157 -18.74 21.60 6.38
CA GLU A 157 -19.10 21.05 5.08
C GLU A 157 -18.44 21.85 3.95
N ASN A 158 -17.65 21.15 3.12
CA ASN A 158 -17.06 21.60 1.86
C ASN A 158 -16.56 23.05 1.88
N SER A 159 -15.90 23.44 2.98
CA SER A 159 -15.69 24.85 3.28
C SER A 159 -14.68 25.50 2.32
N PRO A 160 -14.99 26.68 1.73
CA PRO A 160 -14.06 27.37 0.84
C PRO A 160 -12.85 27.96 1.57
N LEU A 161 -12.83 27.93 2.91
CA LEU A 161 -11.68 28.35 3.72
C LEU A 161 -10.49 27.38 3.60
N ALA A 162 -10.76 26.12 3.26
CA ALA A 162 -9.73 25.12 2.96
C ALA A 162 -9.35 25.13 1.48
N LEU A 163 -8.14 24.65 1.19
CA LEU A 163 -7.74 24.35 -0.19
C LEU A 163 -8.71 23.31 -0.77
N PRO A 164 -9.10 23.41 -2.06
CA PRO A 164 -10.10 22.52 -2.65
C PRO A 164 -9.88 21.04 -2.33
N GLN A 165 -8.66 20.54 -2.55
CA GLN A 165 -8.29 19.14 -2.31
C GLN A 165 -8.33 18.70 -0.84
N ASN A 166 -8.35 19.63 0.11
CA ASN A 166 -8.32 19.31 1.54
C ASN A 166 -9.71 19.38 2.19
N ARG A 167 -10.73 19.84 1.46
CA ARG A 167 -12.08 20.04 1.97
C ARG A 167 -12.71 18.73 2.42
N ILE A 168 -13.64 18.86 3.36
CA ILE A 168 -14.34 17.73 3.97
C ILE A 168 -15.80 17.74 3.53
N LEU A 169 -16.28 16.65 2.95
CA LEU A 169 -17.68 16.36 2.71
C LEU A 169 -18.23 15.60 3.91
N THR A 170 -19.18 16.19 4.60
CA THR A 170 -19.83 15.67 5.80
C THR A 170 -21.24 15.15 5.54
N ALA A 171 -21.81 15.44 4.36
CA ALA A 171 -23.21 15.24 4.00
C ALA A 171 -24.21 16.00 4.88
N ALA A 172 -23.74 16.94 5.72
CA ALA A 172 -24.55 17.91 6.41
C ALA A 172 -24.79 19.15 5.53
N THR A 173 -25.71 20.03 5.96
CA THR A 173 -25.98 21.29 5.25
C THR A 173 -24.93 22.37 5.53
N SER A 174 -24.23 22.29 6.66
CA SER A 174 -23.25 23.32 7.07
C SER A 174 -22.07 22.75 7.83
N GLN A 175 -22.31 21.94 8.85
CA GLN A 175 -21.27 21.33 9.67
C GLN A 175 -21.79 20.13 10.45
N LEU A 176 -20.87 19.30 10.91
CA LEU A 176 -21.09 18.33 11.98
C LEU A 176 -20.39 18.83 13.26
N SER A 177 -21.12 18.91 14.37
CA SER A 177 -20.59 19.45 15.62
C SER A 177 -20.53 18.39 16.72
N ILE A 178 -19.36 18.25 17.33
CA ILE A 178 -19.10 17.41 18.50
C ILE A 178 -19.07 18.32 19.73
N SER A 179 -19.85 18.00 20.76
CA SER A 179 -19.91 18.75 22.01
C SER A 179 -19.19 17.99 23.12
N GLY A 180 -17.86 18.06 23.11
CA GLY A 180 -16.99 17.32 24.02
C GLY A 180 -16.28 16.18 23.31
N GLU A 181 -16.32 14.99 23.90
CA GLU A 181 -15.67 13.82 23.32
C GLU A 181 -16.50 13.20 22.20
N GLY A 182 -15.86 12.85 21.10
CA GLY A 182 -16.52 12.24 19.96
C GLY A 182 -15.53 11.75 18.92
N PHE A 183 -16.03 11.14 17.85
CA PHE A 183 -15.16 10.66 16.78
C PHE A 183 -15.78 10.80 15.40
N ILE A 184 -14.91 10.88 14.40
CA ILE A 184 -15.28 10.84 12.98
C ILE A 184 -14.40 9.83 12.24
N ASP A 185 -14.99 9.11 11.30
CA ASP A 185 -14.27 8.26 10.35
C ASP A 185 -14.31 8.94 8.98
N LEU A 186 -13.13 9.09 8.36
CA LEU A 186 -12.96 9.78 7.08
C LEU A 186 -12.26 8.88 6.06
N VAL A 187 -12.70 8.91 4.81
CA VAL A 187 -11.98 8.34 3.67
C VAL A 187 -11.64 9.45 2.69
N TYR A 188 -10.42 9.47 2.18
CA TYR A 188 -10.03 10.37 1.11
C TYR A 188 -10.30 9.75 -0.26
N ASP A 189 -10.95 10.51 -1.13
CA ASP A 189 -11.24 10.17 -2.52
C ASP A 189 -10.64 11.27 -3.39
N ASP A 190 -9.87 10.92 -4.43
CA ASP A 190 -9.15 11.87 -5.28
C ASP A 190 -10.04 12.62 -6.30
N ASP A 191 -11.29 12.17 -6.49
CA ASP A 191 -12.23 12.73 -7.48
C ASP A 191 -13.61 13.07 -6.87
N ALA A 192 -13.71 13.13 -5.54
CA ALA A 192 -14.98 13.43 -4.88
C ALA A 192 -15.46 14.88 -5.02
N GLY A 193 -14.58 15.80 -5.42
CA GLY A 193 -14.93 17.20 -5.67
C GLY A 193 -15.56 17.39 -7.04
N SER A 194 -16.59 18.23 -7.15
CA SER A 194 -17.16 18.63 -8.46
C SER A 194 -16.18 19.39 -9.36
N ASP A 195 -15.02 19.76 -8.83
CA ASP A 195 -13.89 20.38 -9.51
C ASP A 195 -12.83 19.37 -10.00
N GLY A 196 -13.08 18.07 -9.85
CA GLY A 196 -12.13 17.00 -10.20
C GLY A 196 -10.94 16.91 -9.25
N LEU A 197 -11.06 17.46 -8.05
CA LEU A 197 -10.04 17.41 -7.00
C LEU A 197 -10.56 16.61 -5.81
N GLY A 198 -9.62 16.04 -5.04
CA GLY A 198 -10.00 15.14 -3.96
C GLY A 198 -10.72 15.81 -2.79
N ARG A 199 -11.39 14.99 -1.97
CA ARG A 199 -12.07 15.40 -0.74
C ARG A 199 -11.91 14.32 0.32
N TRP A 200 -11.91 14.75 1.58
CA TRP A 200 -12.19 13.84 2.68
C TRP A 200 -13.70 13.66 2.80
N ILE A 201 -14.18 12.43 2.87
CA ILE A 201 -15.59 12.09 3.03
C ILE A 201 -15.78 11.51 4.42
N VAL A 202 -16.62 12.14 5.24
CA VAL A 202 -17.05 11.59 6.53
C VAL A 202 -17.99 10.43 6.27
N ILE A 203 -17.61 9.24 6.71
CA ILE A 203 -18.41 8.02 6.56
C ILE A 203 -19.08 7.59 7.86
N LYS A 204 -18.54 8.02 9.02
CA LYS A 204 -19.18 7.85 10.33
C LYS A 204 -18.90 9.04 11.22
N PHE A 205 -19.86 9.32 12.09
CA PHE A 205 -19.83 10.46 12.99
C PHE A 205 -20.50 10.07 14.31
N ARG A 206 -19.87 10.47 15.43
CA ARG A 206 -20.47 10.44 16.76
C ARG A 206 -20.07 11.70 17.52
N SER A 207 -21.09 12.47 17.91
CA SER A 207 -21.01 13.67 18.75
C SER A 207 -21.31 13.41 20.21
#